data_AF-A0A967APY3-F1
#
_entry.id   AF-A0A967APY3-F1
#
_cell.length_a   1.000
_cell.length_b   1.000
_cell.length_c   1.000
_cell.angle_alpha   90.00
_cell.angle_beta   90.00
_cell.angle_gamma   90.00
#
_symmetry.space_group_name_H-M   'P 1'
#
loop_
_entity.id
_entity.type
_entity.pdbx_description
1 polymer ?
#
loop_
_entity_poly.entity_id
_entity_poly.type
_entity_poly.pdbx_seq_one_letter_code
_entity_poly.pdbx_strand_id
1 'polypeptide(L)'
;MKKYFKSAMYAGLLAVAMTFTACQTDPVDNQEPNEETTMVASSATAQLIARTASNDGSFDNIVDGSSCFDIRFPYTVSVNGLEITINSEQDLYLIEKIFDAVDGDDDILDIIFPVTVTLADYSEITIEGVEDLRELAAECTEGGDDDDIECIDFIYPITLFTFDINSQQTGSVTVESDRELRRFFAGLGPNDLIGIDFPIELEMYDGTKVTVDSYQELADALERAKNACDEDDDDDYNDDDFTKERLDNLLVECPWWVRDVRRDNLNQTDQYLEYLMNFTEDGTVTVTGSAGGTVTGTWETRITDWRVALVLEFETMIDFNLEWFVYEIDEDKIKLFKGDHDRIVLETACDYEEEPCTDDDIVANLSECIWIVANAEGSFLSELTLDFSNMNIHVRNPNEMVVDEGNWEIDNGVLYFNDLSMEMANYIGEWIVIDCRSDRLELKRGDEILVIERECN
;
A
#
# COMPACT_ATOMS: atom_id res chain seq x y z
N MET A 1 72.23 70.88 -27.44
CA MET A 1 71.37 70.22 -26.42
C MET A 1 70.01 69.73 -26.94
N LYS A 2 69.36 70.37 -27.92
CA LYS A 2 68.03 69.95 -28.43
C LYS A 2 67.94 68.59 -29.17
N LYS A 3 69.03 68.09 -29.78
CA LYS A 3 69.03 66.78 -30.48
C LYS A 3 69.08 65.58 -29.52
N TYR A 4 69.84 65.69 -28.44
CA TYR A 4 69.97 64.62 -27.43
C TYR A 4 68.70 64.45 -26.59
N PHE A 5 67.94 65.52 -26.37
CA PHE A 5 66.68 65.48 -25.63
C PHE A 5 65.58 64.72 -26.39
N LYS A 6 65.51 64.85 -27.73
CA LYS A 6 64.57 64.09 -28.56
C LYS A 6 64.91 62.61 -28.61
N SER A 7 66.20 62.25 -28.75
CA SER A 7 66.61 60.84 -28.69
C SER A 7 66.39 60.21 -27.32
N ALA A 8 66.63 60.94 -26.22
CA ALA A 8 66.34 60.44 -24.88
C ALA A 8 64.83 60.27 -24.63
N MET A 9 64.01 61.18 -25.17
CA MET A 9 62.55 61.08 -25.11
C MET A 9 62.01 59.88 -25.91
N TYR A 10 62.54 59.63 -27.12
CA TYR A 10 62.15 58.45 -27.91
C TYR A 10 62.64 57.13 -27.30
N ALA A 11 63.83 57.13 -26.68
CA ALA A 11 64.34 55.96 -25.96
C ALA A 11 63.52 55.66 -24.70
N GLY A 12 63.08 56.69 -23.97
CA GLY A 12 62.16 56.54 -22.83
C GLY A 12 60.78 56.05 -23.24
N LEU A 13 60.23 56.55 -24.35
CA LEU A 13 58.93 56.10 -24.88
C LEU A 13 58.97 54.66 -25.39
N LEU A 14 60.10 54.24 -25.98
CA LEU A 14 60.31 52.86 -26.42
C LEU A 14 60.50 51.90 -25.24
N ALA A 15 61.19 52.34 -24.17
CA ALA A 15 61.35 51.54 -22.96
C ALA A 15 60.02 51.34 -22.21
N VAL A 16 59.13 52.33 -22.20
CA VAL A 16 57.76 52.22 -21.64
C VAL A 16 56.84 51.39 -22.55
N ALA A 17 57.04 51.42 -23.87
CA ALA A 17 56.28 50.56 -24.79
C ALA A 17 56.66 49.08 -24.67
N MET A 18 57.90 48.76 -24.26
CA MET A 18 58.33 47.37 -24.04
C MET A 18 57.85 46.77 -22.71
N THR A 19 57.33 47.57 -21.76
CA THR A 19 56.77 47.05 -20.49
C THR A 19 55.31 46.59 -20.59
N PHE A 20 54.67 46.69 -21.76
CA PHE A 20 53.28 46.24 -21.98
C PHE A 20 53.14 44.98 -22.84
N THR A 21 54.21 44.18 -22.96
CA THR A 21 54.13 42.82 -23.52
C THR A 21 54.10 41.78 -22.40
N ALA A 22 53.18 41.95 -21.45
CA ALA A 22 52.69 40.80 -20.70
C ALA A 22 51.64 40.15 -21.62
N CYS A 23 51.98 39.01 -22.22
CA CYS A 23 50.92 38.08 -22.56
C CYS A 23 50.20 37.80 -21.25
N GLN A 24 48.93 38.15 -21.18
CA GLN A 24 48.04 37.54 -20.22
C GLN A 24 48.08 36.06 -20.57
N THR A 25 48.93 35.30 -19.88
CA THR A 25 48.67 33.90 -19.66
C THR A 25 47.52 33.95 -18.69
N ASP A 26 46.30 33.92 -19.22
CA ASP A 26 45.24 33.34 -18.42
C ASP A 26 45.83 32.02 -17.92
N PRO A 27 45.86 31.78 -16.60
CA PRO A 27 46.06 30.42 -16.15
C PRO A 27 44.87 29.67 -16.76
N VAL A 28 45.11 29.00 -17.89
CA VAL A 28 44.39 27.78 -18.19
C VAL A 28 44.68 26.96 -16.96
N ASP A 29 43.67 26.87 -16.10
CA ASP A 29 43.69 25.96 -14.98
C ASP A 29 43.79 24.58 -15.61
N ASN A 30 45.02 24.14 -15.87
CA ASN A 30 45.33 22.75 -16.14
C ASN A 30 45.17 22.05 -14.80
N GLN A 31 43.92 21.97 -14.33
CA GLN A 31 43.52 20.80 -13.58
C GLN A 31 43.60 19.68 -14.63
N GLU A 32 44.70 18.94 -14.63
CA GLU A 32 44.56 17.51 -14.92
C GLU A 32 43.36 17.06 -14.10
N PRO A 33 42.32 16.45 -14.69
CA PRO A 33 41.18 16.05 -13.92
C PRO A 33 41.73 15.14 -12.85
N ASN A 34 41.47 15.55 -11.62
CA ASN A 34 41.68 14.69 -10.50
C ASN A 34 40.80 13.45 -10.78
N GLU A 35 41.29 12.25 -10.47
CA GLU A 35 40.46 11.04 -10.51
C GLU A 35 39.22 11.20 -9.60
N GLU A 36 39.19 12.22 -8.73
CA GLU A 36 38.03 12.61 -7.91
C GLU A 36 36.98 13.47 -8.64
N THR A 37 37.24 14.05 -9.82
CA THR A 37 36.29 14.98 -10.50
C THR A 37 35.74 14.47 -11.83
N THR A 38 36.29 13.37 -12.38
CA THR A 38 35.82 12.79 -13.64
C THR A 38 35.64 11.29 -13.57
N MET A 39 34.79 10.77 -14.45
CA MET A 39 34.44 9.37 -14.56
C MET A 39 34.46 8.94 -16.03
N VAL A 40 34.84 7.68 -16.28
CA VAL A 40 34.75 7.07 -17.61
C VAL A 40 33.31 6.60 -17.84
N ALA A 41 32.74 6.83 -19.03
CA ALA A 41 31.36 6.47 -19.36
C ALA A 41 31.05 4.96 -19.21
N SER A 42 32.06 4.08 -19.31
CA SER A 42 31.93 2.64 -19.06
C SER A 42 32.22 2.20 -17.61
N SER A 43 32.30 3.11 -16.65
CA SER A 43 32.52 2.76 -15.25
C SER A 43 31.29 2.11 -14.62
N ALA A 44 31.48 1.42 -13.49
CA ALA A 44 30.35 0.86 -12.74
C ALA A 44 29.39 1.97 -12.24
N THR A 45 29.91 3.10 -11.77
CA THR A 45 29.09 4.23 -11.33
C THR A 45 28.30 4.85 -12.48
N ALA A 46 28.86 4.92 -13.70
CA ALA A 46 28.12 5.37 -14.88
C ALA A 46 26.97 4.43 -15.23
N GLN A 47 27.17 3.12 -15.05
CA GLN A 47 26.10 2.12 -15.21
C GLN A 47 25.02 2.31 -14.16
N LEU A 48 25.37 2.48 -12.88
CA LEU A 48 24.39 2.76 -11.82
C LEU A 48 23.55 3.99 -12.14
N ILE A 49 24.17 5.10 -12.55
CA ILE A 49 23.44 6.32 -12.96
C ILE A 49 22.51 6.04 -14.14
N ALA A 50 22.96 5.27 -15.12
CA ALA A 50 22.15 4.96 -16.29
C ALA A 50 20.97 4.03 -15.95
N ARG A 51 21.14 3.10 -15.00
CA ARG A 51 20.09 2.22 -14.49
C ARG A 51 19.05 2.99 -13.69
N THR A 52 19.50 3.85 -12.77
CA THR A 52 18.61 4.71 -11.98
C THR A 52 17.83 5.72 -12.82
N ALA A 53 18.35 6.09 -13.98
CA ALA A 53 17.66 6.99 -14.90
C ALA A 53 16.97 6.23 -16.04
N SER A 54 16.80 4.91 -15.96
CA SER A 54 16.05 4.14 -16.95
C SER A 54 14.57 4.54 -16.94
N ASN A 55 13.86 4.09 -17.97
CA ASN A 55 12.42 4.09 -17.94
C ASN A 55 12.03 2.72 -17.39
N ASP A 56 11.47 2.70 -16.19
CA ASP A 56 10.89 1.54 -15.51
C ASP A 56 9.89 0.86 -16.47
N GLY A 57 8.64 1.32 -16.49
CA GLY A 57 7.61 0.79 -17.38
C GLY A 57 6.57 -0.08 -16.66
N SER A 58 6.81 -0.47 -15.40
CA SER A 58 5.90 -1.26 -14.57
C SER A 58 4.50 -0.65 -14.39
N PHE A 59 4.39 0.69 -14.44
CA PHE A 59 3.15 1.39 -14.11
C PHE A 59 1.93 1.01 -14.96
N ASP A 60 2.11 0.42 -16.16
CA ASP A 60 1.00 -0.10 -16.98
C ASP A 60 1.05 -1.61 -17.25
N ASN A 61 1.70 -2.38 -16.36
CA ASN A 61 1.68 -3.85 -16.32
C ASN A 61 0.26 -4.43 -16.44
N ILE A 62 -0.75 -3.78 -15.84
CA ILE A 62 -2.16 -4.18 -15.95
C ILE A 62 -2.67 -4.26 -17.40
N VAL A 63 -2.02 -3.57 -18.34
CA VAL A 63 -2.39 -3.51 -19.76
C VAL A 63 -1.53 -4.40 -20.63
N ASP A 64 -0.20 -4.32 -20.51
CA ASP A 64 0.72 -5.00 -21.44
C ASP A 64 1.44 -6.22 -20.85
N GLY A 65 1.42 -6.36 -19.53
CA GLY A 65 2.02 -7.45 -18.78
C GLY A 65 3.54 -7.53 -18.91
N SER A 66 4.23 -6.39 -18.82
CA SER A 66 5.70 -6.39 -18.75
C SER A 66 6.28 -5.16 -18.06
N SER A 67 7.18 -5.37 -17.08
CA SER A 67 7.78 -4.24 -16.35
C SER A 67 8.77 -3.41 -17.16
N CYS A 68 9.37 -3.96 -18.23
CA CYS A 68 10.50 -3.31 -18.93
C CYS A 68 10.17 -2.15 -19.89
N PHE A 69 8.90 -1.88 -20.15
CA PHE A 69 8.47 -0.84 -21.09
C PHE A 69 7.04 -0.42 -20.81
N ASP A 70 6.68 0.81 -21.18
CA ASP A 70 5.30 1.30 -21.07
C ASP A 70 4.62 1.55 -22.41
N ILE A 71 3.29 1.53 -22.43
CA ILE A 71 2.52 2.04 -23.57
C ILE A 71 2.33 3.56 -23.47
N ARG A 72 2.85 4.26 -24.46
CA ARG A 72 2.71 5.71 -24.57
C ARG A 72 1.25 6.15 -24.75
N PHE A 73 0.76 6.98 -23.83
CA PHE A 73 -0.54 7.62 -23.95
C PHE A 73 -0.68 8.55 -25.18
N PRO A 74 -1.90 8.68 -25.75
CA PRO A 74 -3.10 7.92 -25.44
C PRO A 74 -3.23 6.63 -26.27
N TYR A 75 -3.86 5.61 -25.70
CA TYR A 75 -4.23 4.37 -26.39
C TYR A 75 -5.64 3.92 -26.00
N THR A 76 -6.12 2.81 -26.56
CA THR A 76 -7.47 2.30 -26.29
C THR A 76 -7.41 0.80 -26.02
N VAL A 77 -8.12 0.36 -25.00
CA VAL A 77 -8.28 -1.03 -24.61
C VAL A 77 -9.75 -1.42 -24.64
N SER A 78 -10.03 -2.71 -24.77
CA SER A 78 -11.35 -3.28 -24.56
C SER A 78 -11.29 -4.18 -23.33
N VAL A 79 -11.95 -3.75 -22.24
CA VAL A 79 -12.01 -4.47 -20.97
C VAL A 79 -13.40 -5.09 -20.84
N ASN A 80 -13.48 -6.43 -20.80
CA ASN A 80 -14.74 -7.18 -20.77
C ASN A 80 -15.75 -6.73 -21.87
N GLY A 81 -15.23 -6.30 -23.02
CA GLY A 81 -16.00 -5.79 -24.17
C GLY A 81 -16.41 -4.31 -24.10
N LEU A 82 -16.01 -3.58 -23.06
CA LEU A 82 -16.15 -2.13 -22.96
C LEU A 82 -14.89 -1.44 -23.49
N GLU A 83 -15.04 -0.56 -24.49
CA GLU A 83 -13.91 0.24 -24.99
C GLU A 83 -13.62 1.42 -24.05
N ILE A 84 -12.36 1.53 -23.62
CA ILE A 84 -11.86 2.57 -22.71
C ILE A 84 -10.64 3.22 -23.37
N THR A 85 -10.61 4.55 -23.41
CA THR A 85 -9.45 5.31 -23.88
C THR A 85 -8.62 5.72 -22.68
N ILE A 86 -7.36 5.30 -22.65
CA ILE A 86 -6.39 5.60 -21.60
C ILE A 86 -5.57 6.81 -22.05
N ASN A 87 -5.68 7.94 -21.35
CA ASN A 87 -5.00 9.20 -21.68
C ASN A 87 -3.91 9.56 -20.66
N SER A 88 -3.93 8.95 -19.49
CA SER A 88 -2.95 9.10 -18.42
C SER A 88 -2.99 7.90 -17.49
N GLU A 89 -2.00 7.79 -16.59
CA GLU A 89 -1.93 6.75 -15.54
C GLU A 89 -3.22 6.67 -14.71
N GLN A 90 -3.87 7.79 -14.41
CA GLN A 90 -5.12 7.78 -13.63
C GLN A 90 -6.27 7.05 -14.34
N ASP A 91 -6.22 6.91 -15.67
CA ASP A 91 -7.21 6.14 -16.42
C ASP A 91 -6.98 4.62 -16.26
N LEU A 92 -5.80 4.15 -15.79
CA LEU A 92 -5.50 2.74 -15.53
C LEU A 92 -6.28 2.20 -14.32
N TYR A 93 -6.51 3.04 -13.31
CA TYR A 93 -7.37 2.71 -12.15
C TYR A 93 -8.82 2.37 -12.55
N LEU A 94 -9.27 2.79 -13.74
CA LEU A 94 -10.57 2.38 -14.26
C LEU A 94 -10.58 0.90 -14.69
N ILE A 95 -9.44 0.36 -15.13
CA ILE A 95 -9.27 -1.03 -15.53
C ILE A 95 -9.29 -1.91 -14.30
N GLU A 96 -8.47 -1.59 -13.30
CA GLU A 96 -8.40 -2.23 -11.99
C GLU A 96 -9.80 -2.32 -11.35
N LYS A 97 -10.51 -1.19 -11.28
CA LYS A 97 -11.91 -1.16 -10.81
C LYS A 97 -12.89 -2.06 -11.55
N ILE A 98 -12.63 -2.35 -12.82
CA ILE A 98 -13.48 -3.27 -13.58
C ILE A 98 -13.13 -4.71 -13.25
N PHE A 99 -11.85 -5.03 -13.09
CA PHE A 99 -11.39 -6.35 -12.67
C PHE A 99 -11.88 -6.68 -11.25
N ASP A 100 -11.81 -5.71 -10.33
CA ASP A 100 -12.24 -5.93 -8.93
C ASP A 100 -13.75 -5.86 -8.71
N ALA A 101 -14.52 -5.60 -9.76
CA ALA A 101 -15.97 -5.50 -9.65
C ALA A 101 -16.62 -6.83 -9.24
N VAL A 102 -15.99 -7.97 -9.56
CA VAL A 102 -16.50 -9.31 -9.26
C VAL A 102 -15.34 -10.21 -8.82
N ASP A 103 -15.37 -10.71 -7.59
CA ASP A 103 -14.31 -11.61 -7.14
C ASP A 103 -14.35 -12.97 -7.86
N GLY A 104 -13.27 -13.30 -8.57
CA GLY A 104 -13.01 -14.61 -9.13
C GLY A 104 -13.71 -14.92 -10.46
N ASP A 105 -14.10 -13.90 -11.22
CA ASP A 105 -14.34 -14.06 -12.66
C ASP A 105 -13.04 -14.01 -13.47
N ASP A 106 -13.17 -14.28 -14.77
CA ASP A 106 -12.06 -14.21 -15.71
C ASP A 106 -12.16 -12.88 -16.45
N ASP A 107 -11.32 -11.92 -16.10
CA ASP A 107 -11.23 -10.65 -16.80
C ASP A 107 -10.48 -10.78 -18.13
N ILE A 108 -10.96 -10.05 -19.13
CA ILE A 108 -10.36 -10.03 -20.46
C ILE A 108 -10.06 -8.59 -20.85
N LEU A 109 -8.78 -8.32 -21.13
CA LEU A 109 -8.30 -7.08 -21.69
C LEU A 109 -7.71 -7.32 -23.09
N ASP A 110 -8.19 -6.54 -24.06
CA ASP A 110 -7.67 -6.53 -25.43
C ASP A 110 -7.17 -5.11 -25.80
N ILE A 111 -5.90 -4.98 -26.17
CA ILE A 111 -5.33 -3.71 -26.65
C ILE A 111 -5.76 -3.44 -28.11
N ILE A 112 -6.17 -2.22 -28.41
CA ILE A 112 -6.48 -1.78 -29.78
C ILE A 112 -5.23 -1.20 -30.45
N PHE A 113 -4.63 -2.01 -31.31
CA PHE A 113 -3.43 -1.65 -32.08
C PHE A 113 -3.71 -0.72 -33.28
N PRO A 114 -2.70 0.04 -33.76
CA PRO A 114 -1.32 0.07 -33.29
C PRO A 114 -1.14 0.92 -32.02
N VAL A 115 -0.15 0.55 -31.20
CA VAL A 115 0.31 1.31 -30.03
C VAL A 115 1.78 1.68 -30.16
N THR A 116 2.24 2.65 -29.38
CA THR A 116 3.67 3.01 -29.30
C THR A 116 4.14 2.69 -27.90
N VAL A 117 5.23 1.95 -27.77
CA VAL A 117 5.82 1.63 -26.46
C VAL A 117 7.13 2.39 -26.27
N THR A 118 7.43 2.73 -25.03
CA THR A 118 8.67 3.39 -24.58
C THR A 118 9.54 2.35 -23.90
N LEU A 119 10.73 2.08 -24.42
CA LEU A 119 11.67 1.13 -23.81
C LEU A 119 12.49 1.79 -22.69
N ALA A 120 13.19 0.99 -21.88
CA ALA A 120 14.12 1.42 -20.82
C ALA A 120 15.14 2.52 -21.19
N ASP A 121 15.53 2.64 -22.47
CA ASP A 121 16.42 3.70 -22.94
C ASP A 121 15.68 4.97 -23.42
N TYR A 122 14.36 5.06 -23.21
CA TYR A 122 13.40 6.02 -23.76
C TYR A 122 13.26 5.99 -25.28
N SER A 123 13.54 4.85 -25.94
CA SER A 123 13.31 4.72 -27.39
C SER A 123 11.89 4.30 -27.62
N GLU A 124 11.32 4.82 -28.70
CA GLU A 124 9.92 4.57 -29.02
C GLU A 124 9.86 3.61 -30.20
N ILE A 125 9.07 2.55 -30.07
CA ILE A 125 8.77 1.62 -31.15
C ILE A 125 7.26 1.50 -31.32
N THR A 126 6.79 1.39 -32.57
CA THR A 126 5.38 1.16 -32.86
C THR A 126 5.12 -0.33 -32.95
N ILE A 127 4.17 -0.80 -32.17
CA ILE A 127 3.71 -2.18 -32.13
C ILE A 127 2.40 -2.27 -32.92
N GLU A 128 2.37 -3.14 -33.93
CA GLU A 128 1.25 -3.24 -34.87
C GLU A 128 0.22 -4.32 -34.46
N GLY A 129 0.56 -5.18 -33.50
CA GLY A 129 -0.32 -6.23 -33.02
C GLY A 129 0.19 -6.94 -31.76
N VAL A 130 -0.70 -7.71 -31.13
CA VAL A 130 -0.44 -8.39 -29.84
C VAL A 130 0.72 -9.39 -29.89
N GLU A 131 0.98 -10.04 -31.01
CA GLU A 131 2.12 -10.98 -31.10
C GLU A 131 3.46 -10.25 -31.08
N ASP A 132 3.54 -9.05 -31.69
CA ASP A 132 4.76 -8.23 -31.64
C ASP A 132 4.99 -7.72 -30.21
N LEU A 133 3.92 -7.38 -29.48
CA LEU A 133 3.99 -7.00 -28.07
C LEU A 133 4.48 -8.16 -27.19
N ARG A 134 3.92 -9.36 -27.37
CA ARG A 134 4.34 -10.56 -26.62
C ARG A 134 5.77 -10.98 -26.91
N GLU A 135 6.22 -10.82 -28.16
CA GLU A 135 7.63 -11.07 -28.49
C GLU A 135 8.56 -10.10 -27.77
N LEU A 136 8.14 -8.83 -27.63
CA LEU A 136 8.88 -7.82 -26.86
C LEU A 136 8.88 -8.14 -25.35
N ALA A 137 7.71 -8.41 -24.75
CA ALA A 137 7.57 -8.79 -23.35
C ALA A 137 8.37 -10.05 -23.00
N ALA A 138 8.45 -11.02 -23.91
CA ALA A 138 9.25 -12.23 -23.69
C ALA A 138 10.78 -11.99 -23.64
N GLU A 139 11.26 -10.81 -24.04
CA GLU A 139 12.65 -10.38 -23.86
C GLU A 139 12.89 -9.70 -22.51
N CYS A 140 11.82 -9.34 -21.78
CA CYS A 140 11.88 -8.77 -20.44
C CYS A 140 12.22 -9.83 -19.38
N THR A 141 12.86 -9.39 -18.29
CA THR A 141 13.20 -10.24 -17.15
C THR A 141 12.37 -9.83 -15.95
N GLU A 142 11.15 -10.36 -15.87
CA GLU A 142 10.22 -10.12 -14.76
C GLU A 142 10.73 -10.75 -13.44
N GLY A 143 10.50 -10.06 -12.31
CA GLY A 143 10.64 -10.58 -10.94
C GLY A 143 11.83 -10.06 -10.13
N GLY A 144 12.26 -8.81 -10.34
CA GLY A 144 13.20 -8.07 -9.47
C GLY A 144 14.68 -8.32 -9.72
N ASP A 145 15.01 -8.98 -10.84
CA ASP A 145 16.39 -9.24 -11.29
C ASP A 145 16.75 -8.35 -12.49
N ASP A 146 15.94 -7.33 -12.75
CA ASP A 146 16.00 -6.46 -13.90
C ASP A 146 17.18 -5.45 -13.80
N ASP A 147 17.32 -4.64 -14.86
CA ASP A 147 18.45 -3.72 -14.98
C ASP A 147 18.17 -2.32 -14.40
N ASP A 148 17.00 -2.03 -13.83
CA ASP A 148 16.64 -0.72 -13.28
C ASP A 148 17.17 -0.53 -11.85
N ILE A 149 17.00 0.69 -11.31
CA ILE A 149 17.17 0.99 -9.88
C ILE A 149 16.14 2.07 -9.56
N GLU A 150 15.06 1.70 -8.89
CA GLU A 150 13.87 2.56 -8.79
C GLU A 150 13.68 3.13 -7.39
N CYS A 151 14.23 2.45 -6.38
CA CYS A 151 14.10 2.88 -4.99
C CYS A 151 14.83 4.20 -4.65
N ILE A 152 15.42 4.87 -5.64
CA ILE A 152 16.06 6.17 -5.52
C ILE A 152 16.02 6.94 -6.85
N ASP A 153 15.66 8.22 -6.81
CA ASP A 153 15.55 9.09 -7.96
C ASP A 153 16.55 10.25 -7.93
N PHE A 154 16.88 10.76 -9.11
CA PHE A 154 17.64 12.00 -9.26
C PHE A 154 16.75 13.23 -9.10
N ILE A 155 17.16 14.17 -8.25
CA ILE A 155 16.54 15.50 -8.22
C ILE A 155 17.24 16.41 -9.22
N TYR A 156 16.49 16.79 -10.25
CA TYR A 156 16.93 17.69 -11.31
C TYR A 156 16.85 19.18 -10.91
N PRO A 157 17.65 20.06 -11.53
CA PRO A 157 18.58 19.80 -12.64
C PRO A 157 19.96 19.29 -12.23
N ILE A 158 20.59 18.50 -13.12
CA ILE A 158 21.98 18.02 -12.96
C ILE A 158 22.85 18.61 -14.07
N THR A 159 24.01 19.17 -13.70
CA THR A 159 24.98 19.69 -14.68
C THR A 159 26.13 18.70 -14.89
N LEU A 160 26.34 18.34 -16.15
CA LEU A 160 27.35 17.40 -16.62
C LEU A 160 28.41 18.16 -17.43
N PHE A 161 29.66 17.73 -17.32
CA PHE A 161 30.80 18.25 -18.07
C PHE A 161 31.36 17.17 -18.99
N THR A 162 31.78 17.55 -20.19
CA THR A 162 32.46 16.64 -21.15
C THR A 162 33.92 17.03 -21.27
N PHE A 163 34.77 16.06 -21.60
CA PHE A 163 36.22 16.27 -21.72
C PHE A 163 36.79 15.67 -23.01
N ASP A 164 37.90 16.22 -23.50
CA ASP A 164 38.65 15.65 -24.61
C ASP A 164 39.63 14.55 -24.15
N ILE A 165 40.36 13.97 -25.11
CA ILE A 165 41.37 12.92 -24.84
C ILE A 165 42.58 13.41 -24.02
N ASN A 166 42.78 14.72 -23.92
CA ASN A 166 43.80 15.34 -23.07
C ASN A 166 43.20 15.78 -21.74
N SER A 167 41.98 15.33 -21.45
CA SER A 167 41.28 15.61 -20.22
C SER A 167 40.97 17.10 -20.00
N GLN A 168 40.88 17.87 -21.07
CA GLN A 168 40.44 19.25 -21.03
C GLN A 168 38.92 19.31 -21.18
N GLN A 169 38.24 20.06 -20.32
CA GLN A 169 36.79 20.26 -20.42
C GLN A 169 36.42 20.86 -21.79
N THR A 170 35.53 20.19 -22.52
CA THR A 170 35.05 20.57 -23.86
C THR A 170 33.69 21.26 -23.85
N GLY A 171 32.88 21.03 -22.81
CA GLY A 171 31.55 21.61 -22.70
C GLY A 171 30.86 21.31 -21.38
N SER A 172 29.64 21.82 -21.25
CA SER A 172 28.71 21.55 -20.15
C SER A 172 27.31 21.33 -20.71
N VAL A 173 26.56 20.41 -20.12
CA VAL A 173 25.16 20.10 -20.45
C VAL A 173 24.40 20.05 -19.13
N THR A 174 23.28 20.74 -19.02
CA THR A 174 22.37 20.60 -17.88
C THR A 174 21.20 19.76 -18.37
N VAL A 175 20.88 18.71 -17.62
CA VAL A 175 19.74 17.83 -17.88
C VAL A 175 18.65 18.10 -16.84
N GLU A 176 17.40 18.00 -17.27
CA GLU A 176 16.21 18.36 -16.47
C GLU A 176 15.28 17.16 -16.22
N SER A 177 15.66 15.94 -16.66
CA SER A 177 14.87 14.70 -16.48
C SER A 177 15.73 13.46 -16.71
N ASP A 178 15.26 12.30 -16.25
CA ASP A 178 15.90 10.99 -16.47
C ASP A 178 16.04 10.67 -17.94
N ARG A 179 15.01 10.97 -18.73
CA ARG A 179 15.10 10.87 -20.19
C ARG A 179 16.28 11.63 -20.77
N GLU A 180 16.54 12.87 -20.32
CA GLU A 180 17.69 13.64 -20.81
C GLU A 180 19.02 13.07 -20.30
N LEU A 181 19.08 12.64 -19.04
CA LEU A 181 20.26 12.01 -18.44
C LEU A 181 20.60 10.68 -19.13
N ARG A 182 19.63 9.78 -19.26
CA ARG A 182 19.74 8.49 -19.93
C ARG A 182 20.20 8.63 -21.38
N ARG A 183 19.62 9.58 -22.11
CA ARG A 183 20.02 9.89 -23.49
C ARG A 183 21.39 10.53 -23.60
N PHE A 184 21.79 11.34 -22.63
CA PHE A 184 23.15 11.85 -22.56
C PHE A 184 24.16 10.70 -22.46
N PHE A 185 23.98 9.76 -21.52
CA PHE A 185 24.87 8.61 -21.35
C PHE A 185 24.86 7.66 -22.56
N ALA A 186 23.68 7.43 -23.17
CA ALA A 186 23.57 6.61 -24.39
C ALA A 186 24.34 7.20 -25.60
N GLY A 187 24.55 8.52 -25.62
CA GLY A 187 25.30 9.20 -26.67
C GLY A 187 26.84 9.13 -26.53
N LEU A 188 27.35 8.62 -25.41
CA LEU A 188 28.78 8.58 -25.10
C LEU A 188 29.47 7.34 -25.68
N GLY A 189 30.71 7.51 -26.11
CA GLY A 189 31.63 6.41 -26.33
C GLY A 189 32.11 5.80 -25.01
N PRO A 190 32.51 4.51 -24.99
CA PRO A 190 32.85 3.80 -23.75
C PRO A 190 34.05 4.41 -22.99
N ASN A 191 34.94 5.13 -23.69
CA ASN A 191 36.13 5.74 -23.09
C ASN A 191 35.97 7.26 -22.88
N ASP A 192 34.78 7.81 -23.13
CA ASP A 192 34.55 9.23 -22.94
C ASP A 192 34.60 9.57 -21.45
N LEU A 193 35.17 10.73 -21.15
CA LEU A 193 35.29 11.25 -19.80
C LEU A 193 34.17 12.26 -19.54
N ILE A 194 33.48 12.07 -18.42
CA ILE A 194 32.41 12.94 -17.97
C ILE A 194 32.66 13.44 -16.54
N GLY A 195 32.14 14.63 -16.25
CA GLY A 195 32.15 15.27 -14.95
C GLY A 195 30.72 15.53 -14.49
N ILE A 196 30.45 15.48 -13.19
CA ILE A 196 29.19 15.92 -12.58
C ILE A 196 29.50 17.12 -11.69
N ASP A 197 28.68 18.15 -11.75
CA ASP A 197 28.74 19.31 -10.87
C ASP A 197 28.15 18.96 -9.50
N PHE A 198 28.97 18.44 -8.59
CA PHE A 198 28.57 18.13 -7.22
C PHE A 198 28.45 19.40 -6.35
N PRO A 199 27.60 19.39 -5.31
CA PRO A 199 26.72 18.27 -4.89
C PRO A 199 25.48 18.10 -5.78
N ILE A 200 24.96 16.87 -5.82
CA ILE A 200 23.62 16.58 -6.36
C ILE A 200 22.71 16.03 -5.25
N GLU A 201 21.40 16.15 -5.45
CA GLU A 201 20.37 15.66 -4.52
C GLU A 201 19.67 14.46 -5.14
N LEU A 202 19.36 13.46 -4.31
CA LEU A 202 18.63 12.25 -4.65
C LEU A 202 17.41 12.16 -3.73
N GLU A 203 16.33 11.54 -4.18
CA GLU A 203 15.13 11.26 -3.39
C GLU A 203 14.97 9.74 -3.27
N MET A 204 14.91 9.20 -2.05
CA MET A 204 14.63 7.78 -1.84
C MET A 204 13.12 7.51 -2.04
N TYR A 205 12.74 6.24 -2.24
CA TYR A 205 11.32 5.83 -2.35
C TYR A 205 10.42 6.31 -1.20
N ASP A 206 10.97 6.50 0.01
CA ASP A 206 10.25 7.01 1.19
C ASP A 206 10.13 8.55 1.22
N GLY A 207 10.57 9.25 0.16
CA GLY A 207 10.63 10.70 0.05
C GLY A 207 11.81 11.35 0.79
N THR A 208 12.71 10.56 1.38
CA THR A 208 13.91 11.10 2.06
C THR A 208 14.90 11.64 1.05
N LYS A 209 15.33 12.88 1.26
CA LYS A 209 16.35 13.53 0.42
C LYS A 209 17.78 13.24 0.90
N VAL A 210 18.63 12.81 -0.03
CA VAL A 210 20.04 12.50 0.19
C VAL A 210 20.89 13.43 -0.68
N THR A 211 21.80 14.19 -0.06
CA THR A 211 22.81 14.97 -0.81
C THR A 211 24.09 14.14 -0.92
N VAL A 212 24.65 14.06 -2.12
CA VAL A 212 25.93 13.39 -2.37
C VAL A 212 26.94 14.40 -2.94
N ASP A 213 28.17 14.38 -2.43
CA ASP A 213 29.23 15.33 -2.75
C ASP A 213 30.33 14.73 -3.66
N SER A 214 30.26 13.43 -3.97
CA SER A 214 31.27 12.73 -4.77
C SER A 214 30.72 11.49 -5.50
N TYR A 215 31.46 11.00 -6.49
CA TYR A 215 31.11 9.74 -7.17
C TYR A 215 31.08 8.53 -6.26
N GLN A 216 31.91 8.49 -5.22
CA GLN A 216 31.91 7.38 -4.27
C GLN A 216 30.61 7.39 -3.45
N GLU A 217 30.21 8.57 -2.95
CA GLU A 217 28.94 8.70 -2.21
C GLU A 217 27.72 8.43 -3.09
N LEU A 218 27.76 8.87 -4.36
CA LEU A 218 26.73 8.56 -5.34
C LEU A 218 26.64 7.05 -5.59
N ALA A 219 27.76 6.38 -5.88
CA ALA A 219 27.77 4.93 -6.11
C ALA A 219 27.27 4.17 -4.87
N ASP A 220 27.70 4.55 -3.67
CA ASP A 220 27.27 3.94 -2.41
C ASP A 220 25.79 4.21 -2.10
N ALA A 221 25.23 5.34 -2.55
CA ALA A 221 23.80 5.62 -2.43
C ALA A 221 22.98 4.73 -3.36
N LEU A 222 23.32 4.69 -4.66
CA LEU A 222 22.61 3.90 -5.66
C LEU A 222 22.69 2.40 -5.37
N GLU A 223 23.86 1.86 -5.01
CA GLU A 223 24.01 0.43 -4.66
C GLU A 223 23.20 0.02 -3.43
N ARG A 224 23.00 0.93 -2.48
CA ARG A 224 22.16 0.65 -1.30
C ARG A 224 20.67 0.72 -1.62
N ALA A 225 20.28 1.45 -2.66
CA ALA A 225 18.90 1.61 -3.04
C ALA A 225 18.35 0.39 -3.79
N LYS A 226 19.16 -0.33 -4.56
CA LYS A 226 18.80 -1.50 -5.40
C LYS A 226 17.86 -2.58 -4.83
N ASN A 227 17.71 -2.65 -3.52
CA ASN A 227 16.85 -3.67 -2.85
C ASN A 227 16.17 -3.03 -1.63
N ALA A 228 15.93 -1.72 -1.68
CA ALA A 228 15.44 -0.94 -0.54
C ALA A 228 13.91 -0.85 -0.50
N CYS A 229 13.26 -1.10 -1.64
CA CYS A 229 11.83 -1.14 -1.90
C CYS A 229 11.51 -2.35 -2.79
N ASP A 230 10.22 -2.61 -3.00
CA ASP A 230 9.75 -3.44 -4.11
C ASP A 230 9.76 -2.57 -5.37
N GLU A 231 10.27 -3.08 -6.48
CA GLU A 231 10.42 -2.35 -7.76
C GLU A 231 9.27 -2.70 -8.75
N ASP A 232 8.16 -3.31 -8.27
CA ASP A 232 6.99 -3.75 -9.06
C ASP A 232 7.37 -4.45 -10.39
N ASP A 233 8.49 -5.18 -10.34
CA ASP A 233 9.10 -5.86 -11.48
C ASP A 233 8.44 -7.22 -11.79
N ASP A 234 7.50 -7.69 -10.97
CA ASP A 234 6.64 -8.80 -11.34
C ASP A 234 5.39 -8.31 -12.06
N ASP A 235 5.03 -8.97 -13.17
CA ASP A 235 3.72 -8.87 -13.84
C ASP A 235 2.58 -9.38 -12.93
N ASP A 236 2.46 -8.82 -11.72
CA ASP A 236 1.41 -9.03 -10.73
C ASP A 236 0.73 -7.68 -10.47
N TYR A 237 -0.05 -7.19 -11.44
CA TYR A 237 -0.78 -5.90 -11.38
C TYR A 237 -1.73 -5.70 -10.18
N ASN A 238 -1.81 -6.67 -9.28
CA ASN A 238 -2.62 -6.66 -8.05
C ASN A 238 -1.72 -6.54 -6.80
N ASP A 239 -0.49 -6.07 -6.98
CA ASP A 239 0.51 -5.94 -5.94
C ASP A 239 0.56 -4.56 -5.28
N ASP A 240 -0.41 -3.65 -5.51
CA ASP A 240 -0.40 -2.22 -5.14
C ASP A 240 0.65 -1.83 -4.09
N ASP A 241 1.93 -1.67 -4.49
CA ASP A 241 3.04 -1.08 -3.73
C ASP A 241 2.90 -1.11 -2.19
N PHE A 242 2.54 -2.27 -1.61
CA PHE A 242 1.99 -2.25 -0.26
C PHE A 242 3.15 -1.98 0.69
N THR A 243 3.22 -0.78 1.26
CA THR A 243 4.18 -0.56 2.35
C THR A 243 3.59 -1.09 3.65
N LYS A 244 4.44 -1.75 4.44
CA LYS A 244 4.09 -2.15 5.81
C LYS A 244 3.57 -0.96 6.62
N GLU A 245 4.15 0.23 6.42
CA GLU A 245 3.74 1.47 7.09
C GLU A 245 2.34 1.95 6.66
N ARG A 246 2.01 1.88 5.36
CA ARG A 246 0.65 2.17 4.86
C ARG A 246 -0.37 1.26 5.52
N LEU A 247 -0.12 -0.05 5.57
CA LEU A 247 -1.01 -1.00 6.23
C LEU A 247 -1.14 -0.74 7.74
N ASP A 248 -0.03 -0.48 8.45
CA ASP A 248 -0.05 -0.18 9.88
C ASP A 248 -0.93 1.04 10.20
N ASN A 249 -0.75 2.13 9.44
CA ASN A 249 -1.50 3.36 9.61
C ASN A 249 -2.99 3.16 9.30
N LEU A 250 -3.30 2.42 8.24
CA LEU A 250 -4.67 2.16 7.80
C LEU A 250 -5.44 1.30 8.81
N LEU A 251 -4.83 0.23 9.31
CA LEU A 251 -5.48 -0.68 10.27
C LEU A 251 -5.92 0.04 11.55
N VAL A 252 -5.14 1.01 12.03
CA VAL A 252 -5.43 1.73 13.29
C VAL A 252 -6.24 3.02 13.10
N GLU A 253 -6.51 3.43 11.86
CA GLU A 253 -7.25 4.67 11.57
C GLU A 253 -8.69 4.58 12.06
N CYS A 254 -9.35 3.45 11.80
CA CYS A 254 -10.70 3.19 12.25
C CYS A 254 -11.00 1.67 12.31
N PRO A 255 -12.15 1.25 12.87
CA PRO A 255 -12.55 -0.15 12.90
C PRO A 255 -12.88 -0.71 11.50
N TRP A 256 -12.94 -2.04 11.38
CA TRP A 256 -13.13 -2.78 10.13
C TRP A 256 -14.22 -3.84 10.25
N TRP A 257 -15.15 -3.88 9.29
CA TRP A 257 -16.12 -4.95 9.14
C TRP A 257 -15.50 -6.16 8.45
N VAL A 258 -15.71 -7.34 9.02
CA VAL A 258 -15.42 -8.61 8.33
C VAL A 258 -16.52 -8.90 7.30
N ARG A 259 -16.11 -9.08 6.04
CA ARG A 259 -17.02 -9.30 4.89
C ARG A 259 -16.91 -10.68 4.25
N ASP A 260 -15.72 -11.24 4.18
CA ASP A 260 -15.50 -12.62 3.71
C ASP A 260 -14.43 -13.28 4.58
N VAL A 261 -14.64 -14.55 4.94
CA VAL A 261 -13.65 -15.40 5.60
C VAL A 261 -13.71 -16.79 4.99
N ARG A 262 -12.61 -17.20 4.36
CA ARG A 262 -12.42 -18.55 3.83
C ARG A 262 -11.21 -19.17 4.50
N ARG A 263 -11.40 -20.35 5.09
CA ARG A 263 -10.37 -21.05 5.84
C ARG A 263 -10.44 -22.54 5.62
N ASP A 264 -9.30 -23.18 5.35
CA ASP A 264 -9.19 -24.62 5.12
C ASP A 264 -10.16 -25.11 4.03
N ASN A 265 -10.33 -24.30 2.98
CA ASN A 265 -11.25 -24.54 1.86
C ASN A 265 -12.75 -24.62 2.28
N LEU A 266 -13.11 -23.99 3.40
CA LEU A 266 -14.49 -23.80 3.86
C LEU A 266 -14.83 -22.31 3.86
N ASN A 267 -16.06 -22.00 3.45
CA ASN A 267 -16.62 -20.67 3.60
C ASN A 267 -17.11 -20.52 5.05
N GLN A 268 -16.48 -19.60 5.80
CA GLN A 268 -16.81 -19.26 7.18
C GLN A 268 -17.51 -17.89 7.29
N THR A 269 -17.85 -17.27 6.15
CA THR A 269 -18.36 -15.90 6.10
C THR A 269 -19.63 -15.75 6.90
N ASP A 270 -20.59 -16.67 6.79
CA ASP A 270 -21.84 -16.61 7.57
C ASP A 270 -21.60 -16.57 9.09
N GLN A 271 -20.48 -17.11 9.58
CA GLN A 271 -20.13 -17.11 11.01
C GLN A 271 -19.54 -15.77 11.47
N TYR A 272 -18.81 -15.07 10.59
CA TYR A 272 -18.01 -13.89 10.94
C TYR A 272 -18.50 -12.60 10.29
N LEU A 273 -19.48 -12.67 9.41
CA LEU A 273 -20.05 -11.53 8.70
C LEU A 273 -20.47 -10.46 9.72
N GLU A 274 -20.09 -9.21 9.45
CA GLU A 274 -20.35 -8.05 10.33
C GLU A 274 -19.66 -8.12 11.71
N TYR A 275 -18.64 -8.96 11.87
CA TYR A 275 -17.76 -8.81 13.03
C TYR A 275 -16.94 -7.53 12.86
N LEU A 276 -16.81 -6.75 13.92
CA LEU A 276 -16.08 -5.49 13.93
C LEU A 276 -14.69 -5.71 14.52
N MET A 277 -13.64 -5.54 13.74
CA MET A 277 -12.26 -5.57 14.21
C MET A 277 -11.76 -4.16 14.49
N ASN A 278 -11.18 -3.94 15.66
CA ASN A 278 -10.57 -2.68 16.05
C ASN A 278 -9.10 -2.91 16.43
N PHE A 279 -8.19 -2.33 15.65
CA PHE A 279 -6.75 -2.46 15.83
C PHE A 279 -6.19 -1.25 16.57
N THR A 280 -5.30 -1.47 17.51
CA THR A 280 -4.63 -0.39 18.26
C THR A 280 -3.11 -0.44 18.07
N GLU A 281 -2.46 0.72 18.14
CA GLU A 281 -1.01 0.91 17.94
C GLU A 281 -0.12 0.05 18.87
N ASP A 282 -0.67 -0.48 19.97
CA ASP A 282 0.05 -1.35 20.89
C ASP A 282 0.12 -2.82 20.44
N GLY A 283 -0.40 -3.13 19.25
CA GLY A 283 -0.46 -4.49 18.69
C GLY A 283 -1.64 -5.30 19.19
N THR A 284 -2.62 -4.67 19.84
CA THR A 284 -3.87 -5.33 20.26
C THR A 284 -4.93 -5.22 19.15
N VAL A 285 -5.66 -6.30 18.91
CA VAL A 285 -6.88 -6.28 18.07
C VAL A 285 -8.05 -6.79 18.89
N THR A 286 -9.14 -6.03 18.92
CA THR A 286 -10.40 -6.45 19.55
C THR A 286 -11.42 -6.72 18.47
N VAL A 287 -12.00 -7.92 18.50
CA VAL A 287 -13.07 -8.32 17.59
C VAL A 287 -14.37 -8.36 18.37
N THR A 288 -15.30 -7.50 17.99
CA THR A 288 -16.67 -7.49 18.50
C THR A 288 -17.52 -8.28 17.52
N GLY A 289 -18.05 -9.41 17.98
CA GLY A 289 -18.98 -10.17 17.15
C GLY A 289 -20.25 -9.36 16.89
N SER A 290 -21.02 -9.74 15.86
CA SER A 290 -22.36 -9.15 15.65
C SER A 290 -23.20 -9.20 16.93
N ALA A 291 -22.95 -10.25 17.72
CA ALA A 291 -23.42 -10.58 19.06
C ALA A 291 -22.89 -9.74 20.24
N GLY A 292 -22.23 -8.60 20.05
CA GLY A 292 -21.73 -7.71 21.11
C GLY A 292 -20.60 -8.27 21.98
N GLY A 293 -20.38 -9.59 22.01
CA GLY A 293 -19.27 -10.23 22.67
C GLY A 293 -17.93 -9.83 22.05
N THR A 294 -16.95 -9.50 22.90
CA THR A 294 -15.60 -9.12 22.47
C THR A 294 -14.60 -10.23 22.73
N VAL A 295 -13.71 -10.43 21.77
CA VAL A 295 -12.52 -11.28 21.89
C VAL A 295 -11.32 -10.44 21.56
N THR A 296 -10.29 -10.53 22.40
CA THR A 296 -9.03 -9.83 22.20
C THR A 296 -7.97 -10.78 21.67
N GLY A 297 -7.21 -10.32 20.70
CA GLY A 297 -6.03 -10.97 20.16
C GLY A 297 -4.89 -9.97 19.97
N THR A 298 -3.86 -10.41 19.28
CA THR A 298 -2.71 -9.59 18.88
C THR A 298 -2.56 -9.56 17.37
N TRP A 299 -2.02 -8.47 16.87
CA TRP A 299 -1.65 -8.33 15.47
C TRP A 299 -0.24 -7.76 15.32
N GLU A 300 0.44 -8.14 14.25
CA GLU A 300 1.68 -7.52 13.79
C GLU A 300 1.71 -7.54 12.26
N THR A 301 2.34 -6.54 11.64
CA THR A 301 2.65 -6.59 10.22
C THR A 301 4.12 -6.95 10.01
N ARG A 302 4.43 -7.55 8.86
CA ARG A 302 5.82 -7.85 8.46
C ARG A 302 5.96 -7.87 6.95
N ILE A 303 7.21 -7.76 6.49
CA ILE A 303 7.59 -7.99 5.10
C ILE A 303 8.24 -9.37 5.06
N THR A 304 7.71 -10.24 4.21
CA THR A 304 8.14 -11.63 4.05
C THR A 304 7.97 -12.04 2.60
N ASP A 305 9.05 -12.54 1.99
CA ASP A 305 9.09 -12.87 0.56
C ASP A 305 8.63 -11.69 -0.30
N TRP A 306 9.16 -10.50 0.00
CA TRP A 306 8.84 -9.19 -0.63
C TRP A 306 7.41 -8.68 -0.39
N ARG A 307 6.50 -9.53 0.06
CA ARG A 307 5.10 -9.16 0.32
C ARG A 307 4.86 -8.66 1.74
N VAL A 308 3.95 -7.69 1.88
CA VAL A 308 3.41 -7.30 3.18
C VAL A 308 2.41 -8.33 3.68
N ALA A 309 2.54 -8.67 4.95
CA ALA A 309 1.65 -9.60 5.62
C ALA A 309 1.14 -9.06 6.96
N LEU A 310 -0.12 -9.35 7.25
CA LEU A 310 -0.76 -9.19 8.54
C LEU A 310 -0.77 -10.53 9.28
N VAL A 311 -0.16 -10.57 10.45
CA VAL A 311 -0.20 -11.72 11.35
C VAL A 311 -1.26 -11.46 12.41
N LEU A 312 -2.20 -12.39 12.55
CA LEU A 312 -3.24 -12.36 13.57
C LEU A 312 -3.10 -13.54 14.52
N GLU A 313 -3.29 -13.29 15.82
CA GLU A 313 -3.27 -14.35 16.84
C GLU A 313 -4.35 -14.13 17.90
N PHE A 314 -5.27 -15.10 17.99
CA PHE A 314 -6.37 -15.16 18.96
C PHE A 314 -6.33 -16.48 19.73
N GLU A 315 -6.75 -16.48 21.00
CA GLU A 315 -6.83 -17.72 21.80
C GLU A 315 -7.99 -18.62 21.33
N THR A 316 -9.13 -18.02 20.96
CA THR A 316 -10.37 -18.73 20.65
C THR A 316 -10.81 -18.62 19.19
N MET A 317 -10.43 -17.54 18.49
CA MET A 317 -10.78 -17.31 17.09
C MET A 317 -9.69 -17.80 16.13
N ILE A 318 -9.48 -19.11 16.13
CA ILE A 318 -8.37 -19.76 15.42
C ILE A 318 -8.45 -19.65 13.89
N ASP A 319 -9.62 -19.39 13.32
CA ASP A 319 -9.80 -19.26 11.86
C ASP A 319 -9.05 -18.04 11.30
N PHE A 320 -8.83 -17.01 12.13
CA PHE A 320 -8.01 -15.85 11.80
C PHE A 320 -6.51 -16.07 12.05
N ASN A 321 -6.10 -17.12 12.77
CA ASN A 321 -4.72 -17.30 13.20
C ASN A 321 -3.79 -17.75 12.07
N LEU A 322 -3.27 -16.79 11.31
CA LEU A 322 -2.34 -16.97 10.22
C LEU A 322 -1.48 -15.72 10.00
N GLU A 323 -0.43 -15.90 9.20
CA GLU A 323 0.18 -14.82 8.42
C GLU A 323 -0.57 -14.72 7.10
N TRP A 324 -1.31 -13.62 6.94
CA TRP A 324 -2.09 -13.30 5.76
C TRP A 324 -1.34 -12.29 4.90
N PHE A 325 -1.07 -12.64 3.66
CA PHE A 325 -0.51 -11.69 2.70
C PHE A 325 -1.58 -10.72 2.24
N VAL A 326 -1.21 -9.45 2.10
CA VAL A 326 -2.07 -8.45 1.46
C VAL A 326 -2.05 -8.70 -0.04
N TYR A 327 -3.20 -8.53 -0.69
CA TYR A 327 -3.28 -8.51 -2.15
C TYR A 327 -4.22 -7.43 -2.69
N GLU A 328 -4.78 -6.58 -1.84
CA GLU A 328 -5.56 -5.39 -2.25
C GLU A 328 -5.68 -4.45 -1.04
N ILE A 329 -5.40 -3.16 -1.24
CA ILE A 329 -5.73 -2.08 -0.30
C ILE A 329 -6.31 -0.91 -1.07
N ASP A 330 -7.63 -0.76 -1.01
CA ASP A 330 -8.34 0.43 -1.49
C ASP A 330 -8.65 1.38 -0.30
N GLU A 331 -9.19 2.57 -0.59
CA GLU A 331 -9.63 3.54 0.43
C GLU A 331 -10.60 2.92 1.45
N ASP A 332 -11.42 1.94 1.02
CA ASP A 332 -12.46 1.35 1.86
C ASP A 332 -12.33 -0.15 2.15
N LYS A 333 -11.27 -0.80 1.66
CA LYS A 333 -11.18 -2.27 1.67
C LYS A 333 -9.75 -2.76 1.84
N ILE A 334 -9.59 -3.84 2.59
CA ILE A 334 -8.35 -4.62 2.66
C ILE A 334 -8.69 -6.06 2.33
N LYS A 335 -8.04 -6.64 1.32
CA LYS A 335 -8.14 -8.07 1.04
C LYS A 335 -6.84 -8.79 1.38
N LEU A 336 -6.99 -9.93 2.05
CA LEU A 336 -5.91 -10.73 2.57
C LEU A 336 -6.02 -12.18 2.13
N PHE A 337 -4.90 -12.87 1.95
CA PHE A 337 -4.87 -14.25 1.48
C PHE A 337 -3.78 -15.12 2.09
N LYS A 338 -4.00 -16.44 2.07
CA LYS A 338 -2.96 -17.43 2.31
C LYS A 338 -3.11 -18.62 1.36
N GLY A 339 -2.08 -18.85 0.54
CA GLY A 339 -2.11 -19.90 -0.49
C GLY A 339 -3.28 -19.71 -1.46
N ASP A 340 -3.78 -20.80 -2.03
CA ASP A 340 -4.71 -20.72 -3.15
C ASP A 340 -6.17 -20.44 -2.75
N HIS A 341 -6.55 -20.64 -1.48
CA HIS A 341 -7.97 -20.70 -1.08
C HIS A 341 -8.34 -19.87 0.14
N ASP A 342 -7.41 -19.65 1.07
CA ASP A 342 -7.74 -18.92 2.28
C ASP A 342 -7.75 -17.42 1.97
N ARG A 343 -8.81 -16.73 2.40
CA ARG A 343 -9.08 -15.33 2.08
C ARG A 343 -9.77 -14.65 3.25
N ILE A 344 -9.44 -13.39 3.51
CA ILE A 344 -10.21 -12.49 4.36
C ILE A 344 -10.46 -11.20 3.58
N VAL A 345 -11.67 -10.68 3.65
CA VAL A 345 -12.01 -9.34 3.14
C VAL A 345 -12.51 -8.49 4.31
N LEU A 346 -11.88 -7.34 4.48
CA LEU A 346 -12.24 -6.32 5.45
C LEU A 346 -12.72 -5.07 4.71
N GLU A 347 -13.75 -4.41 5.22
CA GLU A 347 -14.20 -3.09 4.77
C GLU A 347 -14.15 -2.10 5.93
N THR A 348 -13.94 -0.82 5.67
CA THR A 348 -13.91 0.17 6.77
C THR A 348 -15.25 0.25 7.47
N ALA A 349 -15.16 0.52 8.77
CA ALA A 349 -16.27 0.83 9.64
C ALA A 349 -16.04 2.19 10.30
N CYS A 350 -15.44 3.15 9.60
CA CYS A 350 -15.15 4.47 10.16
C CYS A 350 -16.42 5.24 10.58
N ASP A 351 -17.55 4.95 9.93
CA ASP A 351 -18.87 5.49 10.27
C ASP A 351 -19.57 4.72 11.41
N TYR A 352 -18.93 3.70 12.00
CA TYR A 352 -19.47 2.98 13.13
C TYR A 352 -19.42 3.85 14.39
N GLU A 353 -20.60 4.27 14.84
CA GLU A 353 -20.79 4.78 16.20
C GLU A 353 -21.24 3.63 17.09
N GLU A 354 -20.46 3.31 18.12
CA GLU A 354 -20.84 2.35 19.14
C GLU A 354 -22.10 2.87 19.85
N GLU A 355 -23.28 2.34 19.51
CA GLU A 355 -24.52 2.71 20.21
C GLU A 355 -24.48 2.07 21.60
N PRO A 356 -24.34 2.86 22.69
CA PRO A 356 -24.38 2.27 24.02
C PRO A 356 -25.78 1.72 24.25
N CYS A 357 -25.87 0.46 24.66
CA CYS A 357 -27.09 -0.14 25.15
C CYS A 357 -27.65 0.69 26.32
N THR A 358 -28.61 1.57 26.06
CA THR A 358 -29.27 2.28 27.15
C THR A 358 -30.30 1.38 27.79
N ASP A 359 -30.57 1.60 29.09
CA ASP A 359 -31.62 0.87 29.79
C ASP A 359 -32.98 1.04 29.09
N ASP A 360 -33.24 2.22 28.49
CA ASP A 360 -34.47 2.51 27.77
C ASP A 360 -34.60 1.66 26.48
N ASP A 361 -33.49 1.43 25.76
CA ASP A 361 -33.47 0.61 24.53
C ASP A 361 -33.69 -0.86 24.86
N ILE A 362 -33.03 -1.35 25.92
CA ILE A 362 -33.22 -2.73 26.40
C ILE A 362 -34.67 -2.94 26.84
N VAL A 363 -35.28 -1.96 27.51
CA VAL A 363 -36.69 -2.02 27.92
C VAL A 363 -37.61 -2.05 26.71
N ALA A 364 -37.36 -1.23 25.70
CA ALA A 364 -38.12 -1.23 24.46
C ALA A 364 -38.02 -2.61 23.78
N ASN A 365 -36.80 -3.11 23.57
CA ASN A 365 -36.53 -4.39 22.89
C ASN A 365 -37.21 -5.57 23.60
N LEU A 366 -36.98 -5.73 24.91
CA LEU A 366 -37.56 -6.83 25.68
C LEU A 366 -39.09 -6.80 25.70
N SER A 367 -39.70 -5.62 25.60
CA SER A 367 -41.16 -5.46 25.68
C SER A 367 -41.90 -5.74 24.36
N GLU A 368 -41.21 -5.88 23.23
CA GLU A 368 -41.84 -5.97 21.90
C GLU A 368 -42.34 -7.37 21.52
N CYS A 369 -41.58 -8.42 21.85
CA CYS A 369 -41.83 -9.78 21.39
C CYS A 369 -41.49 -10.84 22.45
N ILE A 370 -41.76 -12.11 22.09
CA ILE A 370 -41.35 -13.29 22.84
C ILE A 370 -39.89 -13.61 22.45
N TRP A 371 -39.17 -14.24 23.36
CA TRP A 371 -37.76 -14.60 23.23
C TRP A 371 -37.56 -16.09 23.43
N ILE A 372 -36.57 -16.66 22.76
CA ILE A 372 -36.10 -18.04 22.96
C ILE A 372 -34.68 -18.02 23.49
N VAL A 373 -34.26 -19.07 24.19
CA VAL A 373 -32.87 -19.19 24.65
C VAL A 373 -32.04 -19.84 23.54
N ALA A 374 -31.19 -19.06 22.89
CA ALA A 374 -30.41 -19.52 21.73
C ALA A 374 -29.29 -20.49 22.12
N ASN A 375 -28.62 -20.27 23.26
CA ASN A 375 -27.52 -21.10 23.72
C ASN A 375 -27.97 -22.29 24.59
N ALA A 376 -29.15 -22.85 24.31
CA ALA A 376 -29.80 -23.87 25.14
C ALA A 376 -29.75 -25.31 24.60
N GLU A 377 -28.99 -25.60 23.53
CA GLU A 377 -28.99 -26.92 22.90
C GLU A 377 -28.76 -28.07 23.90
N GLY A 378 -29.63 -29.06 23.87
CA GLY A 378 -29.57 -30.21 24.78
C GLY A 378 -29.94 -29.93 26.25
N SER A 379 -30.39 -28.71 26.56
CA SER A 379 -30.91 -28.31 27.87
C SER A 379 -32.43 -28.16 27.85
N PHE A 380 -33.05 -28.12 29.03
CA PHE A 380 -34.49 -27.89 29.18
C PHE A 380 -34.93 -26.50 28.69
N LEU A 381 -34.02 -25.51 28.65
CA LEU A 381 -34.32 -24.16 28.17
C LEU A 381 -34.65 -24.13 26.68
N SER A 382 -34.20 -25.12 25.89
CA SER A 382 -34.45 -25.17 24.44
C SER A 382 -35.93 -25.37 24.08
N GLU A 383 -36.76 -25.76 25.05
CA GLU A 383 -38.20 -25.94 24.88
C GLU A 383 -39.01 -24.76 25.45
N LEU A 384 -38.35 -23.72 25.99
CA LEU A 384 -38.99 -22.61 26.67
C LEU A 384 -38.97 -21.34 25.85
N THR A 385 -40.04 -20.57 25.98
CA THR A 385 -40.15 -19.20 25.45
C THR A 385 -40.31 -18.22 26.62
N LEU A 386 -39.68 -17.06 26.54
CA LEU A 386 -39.67 -16.01 27.55
C LEU A 386 -40.41 -14.78 27.03
N ASP A 387 -41.42 -14.32 27.77
CA ASP A 387 -42.15 -13.10 27.47
C ASP A 387 -41.86 -12.07 28.58
N PHE A 388 -41.20 -10.97 28.20
CA PHE A 388 -40.75 -9.92 29.12
C PHE A 388 -41.75 -8.75 29.21
N SER A 389 -42.97 -8.91 28.69
CA SER A 389 -43.93 -7.83 28.62
C SER A 389 -44.35 -7.28 29.99
N ASN A 390 -44.55 -5.96 30.05
CA ASN A 390 -45.01 -5.25 31.25
C ASN A 390 -44.10 -5.44 32.48
N MET A 391 -42.78 -5.54 32.29
CA MET A 391 -41.79 -5.78 33.35
C MET A 391 -41.98 -7.12 34.09
N ASN A 392 -42.75 -8.06 33.52
CA ASN A 392 -42.89 -9.42 34.02
C ASN A 392 -42.04 -10.37 33.19
N ILE A 393 -41.69 -11.53 33.76
CA ILE A 393 -41.12 -12.65 33.02
C ILE A 393 -42.18 -13.76 33.01
N HIS A 394 -42.70 -14.11 31.85
CA HIS A 394 -43.57 -15.27 31.67
C HIS A 394 -42.83 -16.35 30.89
N VAL A 395 -42.53 -17.46 31.55
CA VAL A 395 -41.85 -18.61 30.94
C VAL A 395 -42.91 -19.59 30.49
N ARG A 396 -42.94 -19.93 29.20
CA ARG A 396 -43.94 -20.86 28.63
C ARG A 396 -43.26 -22.09 28.03
N ASN A 397 -43.99 -23.20 28.07
CA ASN A 397 -43.59 -24.45 27.40
C ASN A 397 -44.12 -24.51 25.96
N PRO A 398 -43.82 -25.57 25.18
CA PRO A 398 -44.27 -25.68 23.78
C PRO A 398 -45.79 -25.76 23.59
N ASN A 399 -46.57 -25.93 24.67
CA ASN A 399 -48.03 -25.88 24.64
C ASN A 399 -48.58 -24.50 25.05
N GLU A 400 -47.72 -23.46 25.07
CA GLU A 400 -48.01 -22.08 25.46
C GLU A 400 -48.46 -21.90 26.92
N MET A 401 -48.35 -22.94 27.75
CA MET A 401 -48.70 -22.85 29.16
C MET A 401 -47.58 -22.17 29.93
N VAL A 402 -47.93 -21.21 30.79
CA VAL A 402 -46.98 -20.59 31.72
C VAL A 402 -46.53 -21.64 32.73
N VAL A 403 -45.22 -21.90 32.77
CA VAL A 403 -44.54 -22.87 33.63
C VAL A 403 -43.61 -22.22 34.66
N ASP A 404 -43.34 -20.93 34.53
CA ASP A 404 -42.74 -20.08 35.57
C ASP A 404 -43.17 -18.62 35.35
N GLU A 405 -43.20 -17.85 36.43
CA GLU A 405 -43.52 -16.42 36.36
C GLU A 405 -42.71 -15.64 37.40
N GLY A 406 -42.30 -14.43 37.02
CA GLY A 406 -41.52 -13.54 37.85
C GLY A 406 -41.56 -12.12 37.30
N ASN A 407 -40.61 -11.29 37.69
CA ASN A 407 -40.46 -9.94 37.18
C ASN A 407 -39.01 -9.62 36.87
N TRP A 408 -38.80 -8.55 36.10
CA TRP A 408 -37.48 -8.04 35.80
C TRP A 408 -37.41 -6.53 35.98
N GLU A 409 -36.20 -6.06 36.24
CA GLU A 409 -35.85 -4.63 36.29
C GLU A 409 -34.46 -4.45 35.68
N ILE A 410 -34.15 -3.26 35.20
CA ILE A 410 -32.83 -2.91 34.68
C ILE A 410 -32.34 -1.63 35.34
N ASP A 411 -31.05 -1.61 35.69
CA ASP A 411 -30.36 -0.41 36.18
C ASP A 411 -28.91 -0.43 35.69
N ASN A 412 -28.53 0.58 34.91
CA ASN A 412 -27.18 0.83 34.43
C ASN A 412 -26.56 -0.41 33.74
N GLY A 413 -27.28 -0.98 32.78
CA GLY A 413 -26.85 -2.16 31.99
C GLY A 413 -26.88 -3.48 32.76
N VAL A 414 -27.46 -3.51 33.96
CA VAL A 414 -27.63 -4.75 34.75
C VAL A 414 -29.12 -5.11 34.80
N LEU A 415 -29.45 -6.27 34.25
CA LEU A 415 -30.77 -6.87 34.24
C LEU A 415 -30.95 -7.77 35.46
N TYR A 416 -32.01 -7.57 36.22
CA TYR A 416 -32.31 -8.32 37.44
C TYR A 416 -33.50 -9.23 37.19
N PHE A 417 -33.30 -10.55 37.30
CA PHE A 417 -34.40 -11.53 37.26
C PHE A 417 -34.87 -11.83 38.69
N ASN A 418 -36.15 -11.61 38.96
CA ASN A 418 -36.74 -11.66 40.29
C ASN A 418 -37.95 -12.61 40.33
N ASP A 419 -38.20 -13.17 41.52
CA ASP A 419 -39.41 -13.92 41.90
C ASP A 419 -39.78 -15.17 41.05
N LEU A 420 -38.89 -15.66 40.18
CA LEU A 420 -39.01 -16.98 39.53
C LEU A 420 -38.89 -18.12 40.55
N SER A 421 -39.77 -19.12 40.51
CA SER A 421 -39.84 -20.12 41.58
C SER A 421 -39.97 -21.57 41.10
N MET A 422 -40.05 -21.79 39.79
CA MET A 422 -40.23 -23.09 39.17
C MET A 422 -39.08 -23.40 38.20
N GLU A 423 -39.35 -23.51 36.90
CA GLU A 423 -38.41 -23.99 35.88
C GLU A 423 -37.14 -23.13 35.78
N MET A 424 -37.25 -21.82 36.02
CA MET A 424 -36.12 -20.88 35.90
C MET A 424 -35.68 -20.28 37.25
N ALA A 425 -36.03 -20.90 38.38
CA ALA A 425 -35.65 -20.39 39.71
C ALA A 425 -34.12 -20.18 39.90
N ASN A 426 -33.28 -20.96 39.21
CA ASN A 426 -31.80 -20.82 39.28
C ASN A 426 -31.26 -19.63 38.46
N TYR A 427 -32.08 -18.98 37.64
CA TYR A 427 -31.72 -17.83 36.82
C TYR A 427 -32.01 -16.49 37.51
N ILE A 428 -32.56 -16.51 38.73
CA ILE A 428 -32.68 -15.31 39.57
C ILE A 428 -31.30 -14.69 39.83
N GLY A 429 -31.21 -13.38 39.70
CA GLY A 429 -30.03 -12.62 40.05
C GLY A 429 -29.71 -11.51 39.06
N GLU A 430 -28.49 -11.01 39.18
CA GLU A 430 -27.94 -9.91 38.39
C GLU A 430 -27.28 -10.44 37.12
N TRP A 431 -27.66 -9.89 35.99
CA TRP A 431 -27.15 -10.24 34.66
C TRP A 431 -26.65 -8.98 33.98
N ILE A 432 -25.36 -8.92 33.71
CA ILE A 432 -24.77 -7.80 32.97
C ILE A 432 -25.16 -7.99 31.50
N VAL A 433 -25.78 -6.97 30.90
CA VAL A 433 -26.05 -6.95 29.46
C VAL A 433 -24.74 -6.68 28.74
N ILE A 434 -24.30 -7.64 27.93
CA ILE A 434 -23.08 -7.55 27.13
C ILE A 434 -23.37 -7.46 25.62
N ASP A 435 -24.62 -7.68 25.22
CA ASP A 435 -25.18 -7.43 23.87
C ASP A 435 -26.66 -7.07 24.00
N CYS A 436 -27.12 -6.08 23.23
CA CYS A 436 -28.50 -5.59 23.26
C CYS A 436 -29.15 -5.36 21.89
N ARG A 437 -28.66 -6.03 20.83
CA ARG A 437 -29.29 -5.96 19.51
C ARG A 437 -30.82 -6.16 19.59
N SER A 438 -31.54 -5.49 18.69
CA SER A 438 -33.01 -5.50 18.70
C SER A 438 -33.63 -6.90 18.60
N ASP A 439 -32.91 -7.87 18.04
CA ASP A 439 -33.30 -9.26 17.85
C ASP A 439 -32.54 -10.24 18.75
N ARG A 440 -31.56 -9.80 19.55
CA ARG A 440 -30.74 -10.67 20.38
C ARG A 440 -30.14 -9.95 21.58
N LEU A 441 -30.26 -10.56 22.76
CA LEU A 441 -29.60 -10.08 23.99
C LEU A 441 -28.65 -11.16 24.54
N GLU A 442 -27.46 -10.73 24.96
CA GLU A 442 -26.54 -11.56 25.75
C GLU A 442 -26.42 -11.02 27.18
N LEU A 443 -26.58 -11.95 28.11
CA LEU A 443 -26.63 -11.70 29.53
C LEU A 443 -25.53 -12.51 30.22
N LYS A 444 -24.70 -11.85 31.05
CA LYS A 444 -23.58 -12.49 31.74
C LYS A 444 -23.72 -12.43 33.26
N ARG A 445 -23.50 -13.58 33.91
CA ARG A 445 -23.48 -13.72 35.38
C ARG A 445 -22.31 -14.59 35.81
N GLY A 446 -21.21 -13.96 36.24
CA GLY A 446 -19.95 -14.67 36.49
C GLY A 446 -19.39 -15.26 35.20
N ASP A 447 -19.21 -16.60 35.15
CA ASP A 447 -18.79 -17.33 33.95
C ASP A 447 -19.98 -17.86 33.11
N GLU A 448 -21.22 -17.63 33.57
CA GLU A 448 -22.44 -18.08 32.89
C GLU A 448 -22.90 -17.02 31.87
N ILE A 449 -23.23 -17.48 30.65
CA ILE A 449 -23.83 -16.66 29.59
C ILE A 449 -25.22 -17.21 29.28
N LEU A 450 -26.20 -16.31 29.19
CA LEU A 450 -27.55 -16.58 28.71
C LEU A 450 -27.78 -15.73 27.46
N VAL A 451 -27.99 -16.40 26.33
CA VAL A 451 -28.26 -15.75 25.04
C VAL A 451 -29.73 -15.93 24.73
N ILE A 452 -30.45 -14.83 24.53
CA ILE A 452 -31.84 -14.85 24.12
C ILE A 452 -32.02 -14.19 22.75
N GLU A 453 -32.81 -14.82 21.89
CA GLU A 453 -33.11 -14.35 20.55
C GLU A 453 -34.60 -14.11 20.38
N ARG A 454 -34.95 -13.06 19.64
CA ARG A 454 -36.32 -12.61 19.46
C ARG A 454 -37.07 -13.56 18.52
N GLU A 455 -38.23 -14.03 18.96
CA GLU A 455 -39.16 -14.84 18.18
C GLU A 455 -40.48 -14.07 18.04
N CYS A 456 -40.59 -13.25 16.99
CA CYS A 456 -41.85 -12.60 16.61
C CYS A 456 -42.56 -13.45 15.56
N ASN A 457 -43.78 -13.93 15.86
CA ASN A 457 -44.67 -14.57 14.88
C ASN A 457 -45.38 -13.57 13.97
#